data_AF-A0A1I6L0V5-F1
#
_entry.id   AF-A0A1I6L0V5-F1
#
_cell.length_a   1.000
_cell.length_b   1.000
_cell.length_c   1.000
_cell.angle_alpha   90.00
_cell.angle_beta   90.00
_cell.angle_gamma   90.00
#
_symmetry.space_group_name_H-M   'P 1'
#
loop_
_entity.id
_entity.type
_entity.pdbx_description
1 polymer ?
#
loop_
_entity_poly.entity_id
_entity_poly.type
_entity_poly.pdbx_seq_one_letter_code
_entity_poly.pdbx_strand_id
1 'polypeptide(L)'
;MKVEGNFKFLGTEEFKNKEGKSFTSAGFLQGLDVEKILLNEEHQQIIRGLKPMQDVKCVLKISINQDRTYVNLLEVVPISAK
;
A
#
# COMPACT_ATOMS: atom_id res chain seq x y z
N MET A 1 -15.51 3.28 -1.36
CA MET A 1 -15.39 3.86 -0.01
C MET A 1 -13.96 4.34 0.24
N LYS A 2 -13.77 5.33 1.12
CA LYS A 2 -12.44 5.76 1.60
C LYS A 2 -12.24 5.21 3.01
N VAL A 3 -11.04 4.70 3.30
CA VAL A 3 -10.63 4.18 4.60
C VAL A 3 -9.35 4.88 5.00
N GLU A 4 -9.32 5.40 6.21
CA GLU A 4 -8.12 5.98 6.81
C GLU A 4 -7.70 5.11 7.99
N GLY A 5 -6.42 4.85 8.11
CA GLY A 5 -5.91 4.03 9.21
C GLY A 5 -4.41 4.23 9.43
N ASN A 6 -3.97 3.77 10.59
CA ASN A 6 -2.55 3.69 10.93
C ASN A 6 -2.06 2.28 10.61
N PHE A 7 -0.96 2.19 9.89
CA PHE A 7 -0.36 0.96 9.42
C PHE A 7 1.14 0.97 9.71
N LYS A 8 1.75 -0.21 9.74
CA LYS A 8 3.20 -0.35 9.60
C LYS A 8 3.55 -0.67 8.15
N PHE A 9 4.43 0.12 7.56
CA PHE A 9 4.95 -0.16 6.23
C PHE A 9 5.89 -1.37 6.29
N LEU A 10 5.67 -2.40 5.48
CA LEU A 10 6.49 -3.62 5.50
C LEU A 10 7.59 -3.64 4.45
N GLY A 11 7.55 -2.73 3.48
CA GLY A 11 8.44 -2.71 2.32
C GLY A 11 7.70 -2.92 1.01
N THR A 12 8.49 -2.97 -0.07
CA THR A 12 8.01 -3.22 -1.45
C THR A 12 8.52 -4.55 -1.98
N GLU A 13 7.71 -5.21 -2.79
CA GLU A 13 8.03 -6.45 -3.49
C GLU A 13 7.74 -6.27 -4.99
N GLU A 14 8.71 -6.64 -5.83
CA GLU A 14 8.53 -6.71 -7.28
C GLU A 14 8.17 -8.14 -7.69
N PHE A 15 7.18 -8.30 -8.56
CA PHE A 15 6.80 -9.59 -9.11
C PHE A 15 6.37 -9.45 -10.57
N LYS A 16 6.37 -10.56 -11.30
CA LYS A 16 5.90 -10.62 -12.69
C LYS A 16 4.58 -11.36 -12.78
N ASN A 17 3.68 -10.87 -13.64
CA ASN A 17 2.50 -11.64 -14.00
C ASN A 17 2.85 -12.80 -14.97
N LYS A 18 1.85 -13.61 -15.32
CA LYS A 18 1.98 -14.72 -16.28
C LYS A 18 2.41 -14.28 -17.69
N GLU A 19 2.24 -13.00 -18.03
CA GLU A 19 2.63 -12.39 -19.32
C GLU A 19 4.04 -11.76 -19.27
N GLY A 20 4.75 -11.88 -18.14
CA GLY A 20 6.10 -11.34 -17.96
C GLY A 20 6.15 -9.85 -17.62
N LYS A 21 5.00 -9.17 -17.46
CA LYS A 21 4.93 -7.76 -17.05
C LYS A 21 5.26 -7.64 -15.57
N SER A 22 6.21 -6.76 -15.25
CA SER A 22 6.61 -6.45 -13.87
C SER A 22 5.60 -5.54 -13.18
N PHE A 23 5.34 -5.82 -11.91
CA PHE A 23 4.52 -5.03 -11.01
C PHE A 23 5.25 -4.89 -9.68
N THR A 24 5.00 -3.78 -8.99
CA THR A 24 5.51 -3.53 -7.64
C THR A 24 4.32 -3.46 -6.69
N SER A 25 4.43 -4.10 -5.54
CA SER A 25 3.46 -3.99 -4.45
C SER A 25 4.11 -3.51 -3.17
N ALA A 26 3.34 -2.85 -2.31
CA ALA A 26 3.73 -2.52 -0.94
C ALA A 26 2.89 -3.32 0.05
N GLY A 27 3.53 -3.77 1.13
CA GLY A 27 2.84 -4.38 2.28
C GLY A 27 2.54 -3.34 3.37
N PHE A 28 1.32 -3.36 3.90
CA PHE A 28 0.88 -2.54 5.02
C PHE A 28 0.26 -3.44 6.09
N LEU A 29 0.77 -3.38 7.32
CA LEU A 29 0.29 -4.17 8.45
C LEU A 29 -0.64 -3.34 9.34
N GLN A 30 -1.83 -3.85 9.62
CA GLN A 30 -2.77 -3.29 10.59
C GLN A 30 -3.17 -4.36 11.61
N GLY A 31 -2.72 -4.24 12.85
CA GLY A 31 -2.90 -5.31 13.84
C GLY A 31 -2.15 -6.58 13.41
N LEU A 32 -2.91 -7.63 13.07
CA LEU A 32 -2.36 -8.91 12.58
C LEU A 32 -2.59 -9.12 11.07
N ASP A 33 -3.34 -8.22 10.41
CA ASP A 33 -3.70 -8.35 9.01
C ASP A 33 -2.72 -7.58 8.11
N VAL A 34 -2.29 -8.22 7.03
CA VAL A 34 -1.38 -7.64 6.03
C VAL A 34 -2.14 -7.36 4.74
N GLU A 35 -2.17 -6.10 4.35
CA GLU A 35 -2.71 -5.66 3.07
C GLU A 35 -1.57 -5.48 2.06
N LYS A 36 -1.69 -6.13 0.89
CA LYS A 36 -0.75 -5.94 -0.23
C LYS A 36 -1.38 -5.05 -1.29
N ILE A 37 -0.80 -3.88 -1.53
CA ILE A 37 -1.32 -2.90 -2.47
C ILE A 37 -0.40 -2.78 -3.68
N LEU A 38 -0.96 -2.92 -4.88
CA LEU A 38 -0.25 -2.67 -6.14
C LEU A 38 0.06 -1.18 -6.32
N LEU A 39 1.26 -0.89 -6.79
CA LEU A 39 1.78 0.47 -6.92
C LEU A 39 1.90 0.86 -8.39
N ASN A 40 1.43 2.06 -8.71
CA ASN A 40 1.80 2.77 -9.93
C ASN A 40 3.06 3.62 -9.67
N GLU A 41 3.56 4.30 -10.69
CA GLU A 41 4.76 5.15 -10.59
C GLU A 41 4.61 6.26 -9.54
N GLU A 42 3.43 6.88 -9.45
CA GLU A 42 3.12 7.92 -8.46
C GLU A 42 3.24 7.37 -7.03
N HIS A 43 2.60 6.24 -6.74
CA HIS A 43 2.65 5.62 -5.42
C HIS A 43 4.07 5.20 -5.04
N GLN A 44 4.86 4.70 -6.01
CA GLN A 44 6.27 4.36 -5.79
C GLN A 44 7.09 5.57 -5.35
N GLN A 45 6.82 6.76 -5.93
CA GLN A 45 7.49 7.99 -5.50
C GLN A 45 7.12 8.36 -4.06
N ILE A 46 5.84 8.21 -3.68
CA ILE A 46 5.36 8.55 -2.32
C ILE A 46 6.02 7.65 -1.26
N ILE A 47 6.17 6.34 -1.54
CA ILE A 47 6.72 5.40 -0.55
C ILE A 47 8.25 5.30 -0.53
N ARG A 48 8.96 5.88 -1.51
CA ARG A 48 10.42 5.72 -1.69
C ARG A 48 11.24 6.14 -0.45
N GLY A 49 10.70 7.03 0.38
CA GLY A 49 11.34 7.50 1.61
C GLY A 49 10.99 6.71 2.88
N LEU A 50 10.11 5.72 2.79
CA LEU A 50 9.64 4.96 3.95
C LEU A 50 10.59 3.82 4.31
N LYS A 51 10.79 3.61 5.61
CA LYS A 51 11.57 2.48 6.14
C LYS A 51 10.65 1.32 6.52
N PRO A 52 11.07 0.05 6.37
CA PRO A 52 10.34 -1.08 6.92
C PRO A 52 10.04 -0.89 8.41
N MET A 53 8.87 -1.35 8.84
CA MET A 53 8.27 -1.21 10.17
C MET A 53 7.95 0.23 10.61
N GLN A 54 8.13 1.22 9.74
CA GLN A 54 7.75 2.61 10.03
C GLN A 54 6.23 2.74 10.14
N ASP A 55 5.78 3.43 11.18
CA ASP A 55 4.38 3.80 11.35
C ASP A 55 3.98 4.86 10.32
N VAL A 56 2.90 4.60 9.61
CA VAL A 56 2.39 5.45 8.55
C VAL A 56 0.88 5.58 8.67
N LYS A 57 0.35 6.77 8.36
CA LYS A 57 -1.07 6.96 8.14
C LYS A 57 -1.34 6.77 6.66
N CYS A 58 -2.22 5.84 6.31
CA CYS A 58 -2.64 5.58 4.94
C CYS A 58 -4.08 6.02 4.71
N VAL A 59 -4.33 6.57 3.52
CA VAL A 59 -5.68 6.78 2.99
C VAL A 59 -5.87 5.84 1.82
N LEU A 60 -6.81 4.91 1.94
CA LEU A 60 -7.11 3.89 0.95
C LEU A 60 -8.47 4.15 0.30
N LYS A 61 -8.56 3.98 -1.01
CA LYS A 61 -9.83 3.92 -1.75
C LYS A 61 -10.13 2.48 -2.10
N ILE A 62 -11.14 1.94 -1.43
CA ILE A 62 -11.65 0.60 -1.70
C ILE A 62 -12.84 0.74 -2.66
N SER A 63 -12.72 0.15 -3.85
CA SER A 63 -13.79 0.06 -4.84
C SER A 63 -14.24 -1.38 -4.94
N ILE A 64 -15.50 -1.64 -4.61
CA ILE A 64 -16.10 -2.96 -4.72
C ILE A 64 -16.95 -2.97 -5.99
N ASN A 65 -16.55 -3.76 -6.97
CA ASN A 65 -17.35 -4.12 -8.14
C ASN A 65 -17.94 -5.51 -7.92
N GLN A 66 -18.96 -5.88 -8.70
CA GLN A 66 -19.79 -7.09 -8.52
C GLN A 66 -19.00 -8.36 -8.14
N ASP A 67 -17.80 -8.58 -8.72
CA ASP A 67 -16.97 -9.76 -8.44
C ASP A 67 -15.56 -9.44 -7.89
N ARG A 68 -15.22 -8.16 -7.68
CA ARG A 68 -13.82 -7.76 -7.38
C ARG A 68 -13.74 -6.55 -6.46
N THR A 69 -12.88 -6.66 -5.45
CA THR A 69 -12.48 -5.54 -4.60
C THR A 69 -11.13 -5.01 -5.07
N TYR A 70 -11.07 -3.71 -5.30
CA TYR A 70 -9.85 -2.99 -5.68
C TYR A 70 -9.47 -2.03 -4.56
N VAL A 71 -8.26 -2.18 -4.03
CA VAL A 71 -7.71 -1.28 -3.02
C VAL A 71 -6.65 -0.41 -3.69
N ASN A 72 -6.85 0.91 -3.64
CA ASN A 72 -5.89 1.88 -4.15
C ASN A 72 -5.35 2.71 -2.99
N LEU A 73 -4.03 2.87 -2.95
CA LEU A 73 -3.40 3.86 -2.09
C LEU A 73 -3.69 5.26 -2.64
N LEU A 74 -4.24 6.16 -1.83
CA LEU A 74 -4.41 7.56 -2.21
C LEU A 74 -3.32 8.44 -1.59
N GLU A 75 -2.96 8.14 -0.34
CA GLU A 75 -1.99 8.93 0.42
C GLU A 75 -1.31 8.02 1.45
N VAL A 76 -0.03 8.29 1.70
CA VAL A 76 0.70 7.70 2.82
C VAL A 76 1.65 8.73 3.42
N VAL A 77 1.54 8.92 4.73
CA VAL A 77 2.33 9.91 5.47
C VAL A 77 3.02 9.22 6.64
N PRO A 78 4.34 9.38 6.80
CA PRO A 78 5.05 9.05 8.03
C PRO A 78 4.34 9.59 9.28
N ILE A 79 4.06 8.73 10.25
CA ILE A 79 3.73 9.18 11.59
C ILE A 79 5.06 9.41 12.29
N SER A 80 5.51 10.67 12.32
CA SER A 80 6.68 11.03 13.13
C SER A 80 6.38 10.68 14.59
N ALA A 81 7.18 9.78 15.17
CA ALA A 81 7.19 9.61 16.61
C ALA A 81 7.59 10.96 17.22
N LYS A 82 6.68 11.55 18.02
CA LYS A 82 7.03 12.66 18.90
C LYS A 82 7.99 12.18 19.99
#